data_AF-A0A0Q7A800-F1
#
_entry.id   AF-A0A0Q7A800-F1
#
_cell.length_a   1.000
_cell.length_b   1.000
_cell.length_c   1.000
_cell.angle_alpha   90.00
_cell.angle_beta   90.00
_cell.angle_gamma   90.00
#
_symmetry.space_group_name_H-M   'P 1'
#
loop_
_entity.id
_entity.type
_entity.pdbx_description
1 polymer ?
#
loop_
_entity_poly.entity_id
_entity_poly.type
_entity_poly.pdbx_seq_one_letter_code
_entity_poly.pdbx_strand_id
1 'polypeptide(L)'
;METLWTFKTARFVVKWQVEFDPSYRYDGDDEDGSIQAAIDSGEMVAFDSKVSVLLDGCEISADYLGGSVYYAQQVETFRDHLGMNARGHGSYFSDMVRTAIKEARAMLADVPRIRRAA
;
A
#
# COMPACT_ATOMS: atom_id res chain seq x y z
N MET A 1 6.90 -1.99 9.78
CA MET A 1 6.46 -2.42 8.42
C MET A 1 6.81 -3.86 8.04
N GLU A 2 5.80 -4.64 7.65
CA GLU A 2 5.86 -5.99 7.07
C GLU A 2 5.67 -5.95 5.55
N THR A 3 6.25 -6.87 4.76
CA THR A 3 6.04 -6.94 3.30
C THR A 3 5.02 -8.02 2.95
N LEU A 4 3.88 -7.64 2.38
CA LEU A 4 2.82 -8.59 2.00
C LEU A 4 2.81 -8.94 0.51
N TRP A 5 3.38 -8.10 -0.34
CA TRP A 5 3.47 -8.39 -1.77
C TRP A 5 4.72 -7.80 -2.40
N THR A 6 5.21 -8.48 -3.44
CA THR A 6 6.37 -8.02 -4.21
C THR A 6 6.26 -8.44 -5.67
N PHE A 7 6.57 -7.51 -6.58
CA PHE A 7 6.82 -7.76 -7.99
C PHE A 7 8.27 -7.41 -8.33
N LYS A 8 8.98 -8.29 -9.04
CA LYS A 8 10.40 -8.11 -9.38
C LYS A 8 10.63 -8.21 -10.88
N THR A 9 11.54 -7.38 -11.36
CA THR A 9 12.17 -7.47 -12.68
C THR A 9 13.69 -7.59 -12.50
N ALA A 10 14.46 -7.52 -13.58
CA ALA A 10 15.92 -7.56 -13.51
C ALA A 10 16.54 -6.43 -12.65
N ARG A 11 15.93 -5.24 -12.67
CA ARG A 11 16.46 -4.04 -11.97
C ARG A 11 15.46 -3.37 -11.04
N PHE A 12 14.17 -3.55 -11.29
CA PHE A 12 13.12 -2.93 -10.49
C PHE A 12 12.46 -3.92 -9.55
N VAL A 13 12.11 -3.44 -8.36
CA VAL A 13 11.25 -4.13 -7.41
C VAL A 13 10.12 -3.19 -7.01
N VAL A 14 8.88 -3.67 -7.09
CA VAL A 14 7.72 -3.00 -6.47
C VAL A 14 7.34 -3.81 -5.23
N LYS A 15 7.23 -3.16 -4.08
CA LYS A 15 6.82 -3.79 -2.82
C LYS A 15 5.57 -3.13 -2.29
N TRP A 16 4.69 -3.92 -1.71
CA TRP A 16 3.66 -3.42 -0.81
C TRP A 16 3.99 -3.85 0.61
N GLN A 17 4.02 -2.87 1.48
CA GLN A 17 4.33 -3.02 2.88
C GLN A 17 3.19 -2.46 3.72
N VAL A 18 2.93 -3.09 4.87
CA VAL A 18 1.94 -2.62 5.83
C VAL A 18 2.58 -2.36 7.18
N GLU A 19 2.06 -1.37 7.90
CA GLU A 19 2.38 -1.10 9.29
C GLU A 19 1.09 -1.15 10.11
N PHE A 20 0.97 -2.12 11.00
CA PHE A 20 -0.19 -2.23 11.88
C PHE A 20 -0.15 -1.13 12.96
N ASP A 21 -1.30 -0.50 13.20
CA ASP A 21 -1.50 0.44 14.29
C ASP A 21 -2.42 -0.19 15.35
N PRO A 22 -1.87 -0.82 16.40
CA PRO A 22 -2.67 -1.41 17.47
C PRO A 22 -3.30 -0.36 18.39
N SER A 23 -2.97 0.93 18.22
CA SER A 23 -3.51 2.05 18.99
C SER A 23 -4.54 2.88 18.21
N TYR A 24 -4.91 2.42 17.01
CA TYR A 24 -5.80 3.15 16.13
C TYR A 24 -7.17 3.42 16.78
N ARG A 25 -7.64 4.65 16.62
CA ARG A 25 -8.99 5.06 16.99
C ARG A 25 -9.78 5.29 15.73
N TYR A 26 -10.87 4.52 15.57
CA TYR A 26 -11.74 4.59 14.42
C TYR A 26 -12.41 5.96 14.35
N ASP A 27 -12.28 6.59 13.19
CA ASP A 27 -12.74 7.94 12.87
C ASP A 27 -13.77 7.97 11.73
N GLY A 28 -14.22 6.79 11.29
CA GLY A 28 -15.30 6.62 10.33
C GLY A 28 -16.70 6.56 10.97
N ASP A 29 -17.70 6.25 10.16
CA ASP A 29 -19.09 6.10 10.60
C ASP A 29 -19.25 4.79 11.42
N ASP A 30 -19.33 4.92 12.75
CA ASP A 30 -19.46 3.81 13.71
C ASP A 30 -20.42 4.21 14.85
N GLU A 31 -21.69 4.48 14.52
CA GLU A 31 -22.69 5.02 15.47
C GLU A 31 -22.91 4.12 16.70
N ASP A 32 -22.76 2.80 16.55
CA ASP A 32 -22.93 1.81 17.63
C ASP A 32 -21.62 1.37 18.30
N GLY A 33 -20.47 1.84 17.80
CA GLY A 33 -19.14 1.50 18.31
C GLY A 33 -18.67 0.08 17.97
N SER A 34 -19.37 -0.63 17.08
CA SER A 34 -19.08 -2.02 16.75
C SER A 34 -17.73 -2.19 16.04
N ILE A 35 -17.32 -1.23 15.20
CA ILE A 35 -16.02 -1.28 14.51
C ILE A 35 -14.88 -1.03 15.50
N GLN A 36 -14.99 -0.02 16.36
CA GLN A 36 -13.98 0.20 17.41
C GLN A 36 -13.87 -1.00 18.34
N ALA A 37 -15.00 -1.62 18.73
CA ALA A 37 -14.99 -2.82 19.56
C ALA A 37 -14.30 -4.01 18.87
N ALA A 38 -14.47 -4.16 17.54
CA ALA A 38 -13.78 -5.20 16.76
C ALA A 38 -12.28 -4.94 16.62
N ILE A 39 -11.84 -3.68 16.57
CA ILE A 39 -10.42 -3.30 16.62
C ILE A 39 -9.83 -3.62 18.00
N ASP A 40 -10.52 -3.19 19.06
CA ASP A 40 -10.08 -3.39 20.46
C ASP A 40 -10.00 -4.87 20.84
N SER A 41 -10.85 -5.72 20.23
CA SER A 41 -10.82 -7.19 20.43
C SER A 41 -9.75 -7.91 19.60
N GLY A 42 -9.16 -7.24 18.60
CA GLY A 42 -8.24 -7.81 17.63
C GLY A 42 -8.90 -8.62 16.51
N GLU A 43 -10.23 -8.60 16.41
CA GLU A 43 -10.98 -9.18 15.28
C GLU A 43 -10.67 -8.41 13.98
N MET A 44 -10.61 -7.09 14.09
CA MET A 44 -10.17 -6.18 13.04
C MET A 44 -8.83 -5.55 13.41
N VAL A 45 -8.07 -5.14 12.39
CA VAL A 45 -6.80 -4.44 12.53
C VAL A 45 -6.81 -3.20 11.66
N ALA A 46 -6.19 -2.14 12.19
CA ALA A 46 -5.86 -0.96 11.42
C ALA A 46 -4.42 -1.06 10.92
N PHE A 47 -4.17 -0.61 9.69
CA PHE A 47 -2.83 -0.56 9.13
C PHE A 47 -2.66 0.55 8.09
N ASP A 48 -1.43 1.01 7.98
CA ASP A 48 -0.97 1.91 6.93
C ASP A 48 -0.28 1.12 5.84
N SER A 49 -0.58 1.46 4.59
CA SER A 49 0.03 0.86 3.40
C SER A 49 1.09 1.78 2.81
N LYS A 50 2.20 1.17 2.39
CA LYS A 50 3.24 1.78 1.55
C LYS A 50 3.47 0.94 0.32
N VAL A 51 3.42 1.55 -0.86
CA VAL A 51 3.89 0.94 -2.11
C VAL A 51 5.19 1.61 -2.53
N SER A 52 6.30 0.87 -2.54
CA SER A 52 7.62 1.37 -2.93
C SER A 52 8.03 0.85 -4.31
N VAL A 53 8.69 1.70 -5.10
CA VAL A 53 9.46 1.28 -6.29
C VAL A 53 10.95 1.42 -5.99
N LEU A 54 11.69 0.34 -6.17
CA LEU A 54 13.13 0.29 -5.98
C LEU A 54 13.82 0.04 -7.32
N LEU A 55 14.95 0.71 -7.55
CA LEU A 55 15.90 0.46 -8.63
C LEU A 55 17.22 -0.02 -8.05
N ASP A 56 17.64 -1.23 -8.42
CA ASP A 56 18.88 -1.87 -7.96
C ASP A 56 19.05 -1.86 -6.42
N GLY A 57 17.92 -2.00 -5.69
CA GLY A 57 17.88 -2.00 -4.23
C GLY A 57 17.66 -0.64 -3.57
N CYS A 58 17.75 0.47 -4.32
CA CYS A 58 17.47 1.82 -3.81
C CYS A 58 16.01 2.20 -4.06
N GLU A 59 15.29 2.67 -3.03
CA GLU A 59 13.95 3.25 -3.21
C GLU A 59 14.03 4.55 -4.02
N ILE A 60 13.25 4.65 -5.09
CA ILE A 60 13.21 5.81 -5.99
C ILE A 60 11.86 6.54 -5.99
N SER A 61 10.81 5.88 -5.51
CA SER A 61 9.51 6.51 -5.26
C SER A 61 8.68 5.63 -4.33
N ALA A 62 7.68 6.23 -3.69
CA ALA A 62 6.69 5.53 -2.90
C ALA A 62 5.37 6.28 -2.85
N ASP A 63 4.26 5.56 -2.67
CA ASP A 63 2.97 6.12 -2.33
C ASP A 63 2.44 5.49 -1.03
N TYR A 64 1.60 6.22 -0.29
CA TYR A 64 1.17 5.88 1.06
C TYR A 64 -0.35 6.03 1.22
N LEU A 65 -0.95 5.13 1.99
CA LEU A 65 -2.35 5.25 2.41
C LEU A 65 -2.46 4.81 3.87
N GLY A 66 -2.95 5.70 4.73
CA GLY A 66 -3.15 5.40 6.15
C GLY A 66 -4.58 5.00 6.51
N GLY A 67 -4.75 4.37 7.68
CA GLY A 67 -6.05 4.15 8.29
C GLY A 67 -6.92 3.08 7.62
N SER A 68 -6.32 2.08 6.98
CA SER A 68 -7.08 0.95 6.41
C SER A 68 -7.51 0.01 7.53
N VAL A 69 -8.81 -0.35 7.58
CA VAL A 69 -9.38 -1.22 8.63
C VAL A 69 -10.00 -2.46 7.99
N TYR A 70 -9.48 -3.64 8.34
CA TYR A 70 -9.91 -4.94 7.81
C TYR A 70 -9.95 -5.98 8.92
N TYR A 71 -10.69 -7.07 8.69
CA TYR A 71 -10.52 -8.27 9.52
C TYR A 71 -9.06 -8.75 9.49
N ALA A 72 -8.54 -9.15 10.64
CA ALA A 72 -7.13 -9.53 10.80
C ALA A 72 -6.69 -10.62 9.80
N GLN A 73 -7.60 -11.55 9.46
CA GLN A 73 -7.35 -12.65 8.52
C GLN A 73 -7.51 -12.27 7.04
N GLN A 74 -7.85 -11.01 6.75
CA GLN A 74 -8.20 -10.53 5.41
C GLN A 74 -7.39 -9.31 4.96
N VAL A 75 -6.30 -8.95 5.65
CA VAL A 75 -5.46 -7.80 5.28
C VAL A 75 -5.01 -7.87 3.81
N GLU A 76 -4.67 -9.05 3.30
CA GLU A 76 -4.25 -9.24 1.91
C GLU A 76 -5.33 -8.86 0.89
N THR A 77 -6.61 -8.86 1.27
CA THR A 77 -7.71 -8.53 0.34
C THR A 77 -7.76 -7.04 -0.02
N PHE A 78 -7.04 -6.17 0.70
CA PHE A 78 -6.79 -4.79 0.31
C PHE A 78 -6.21 -4.70 -1.12
N ARG A 79 -5.32 -5.63 -1.48
CA ARG A 79 -4.75 -5.72 -2.83
C ARG A 79 -5.77 -6.15 -3.87
N ASP A 80 -6.57 -7.16 -3.52
CA ASP A 80 -7.41 -7.92 -4.45
C ASP A 80 -8.86 -7.40 -4.54
N HIS A 81 -9.17 -6.28 -3.87
CA HIS A 81 -10.51 -5.66 -3.83
C HIS A 81 -11.64 -6.54 -3.27
N LEU A 82 -11.33 -7.60 -2.54
CA LEU A 82 -12.37 -8.40 -1.87
C LEU A 82 -12.71 -7.73 -0.54
N GLY A 83 -13.55 -6.69 -0.59
CA GLY A 83 -14.06 -5.99 0.58
C GLY A 83 -14.36 -4.52 0.32
N MET A 84 -15.64 -4.15 0.49
CA MET A 84 -16.21 -2.81 0.67
C MET A 84 -16.25 -1.76 -0.45
N ASN A 85 -15.81 -1.99 -1.70
CA ASN A 85 -16.04 -0.98 -2.77
C ASN A 85 -16.33 -1.54 -4.17
N ALA A 86 -17.23 -2.52 -4.28
CA ALA A 86 -17.78 -2.97 -5.57
C ALA A 86 -18.67 -1.92 -6.29
N ARG A 87 -18.82 -0.69 -5.76
CA ARG A 87 -19.82 0.31 -6.19
C ARG A 87 -19.31 1.70 -6.58
N GLY A 88 -18.01 1.94 -6.78
CA GLY A 88 -17.60 3.13 -7.55
C GLY A 88 -16.31 3.85 -7.20
N HIS A 89 -15.55 3.39 -6.20
CA HIS A 89 -14.21 3.93 -5.94
C HIS A 89 -13.18 2.87 -6.36
N GLY A 90 -12.17 3.26 -7.15
CA GLY A 90 -11.11 2.37 -7.63
C GLY A 90 -10.35 1.67 -6.49
N SER A 91 -9.48 0.71 -6.80
CA SER A 91 -8.60 0.16 -5.74
C SER A 91 -7.55 1.17 -5.42
N TYR A 92 -7.56 1.59 -4.16
CA TYR A 92 -6.46 2.30 -3.56
C TYR A 92 -5.12 1.60 -3.83
N PHE A 93 -5.03 0.28 -3.68
CA PHE A 93 -3.80 -0.45 -4.00
C PHE A 93 -3.34 -0.22 -5.45
N SER A 94 -4.24 -0.35 -6.42
CA SER A 94 -3.95 -0.16 -7.83
C SER A 94 -3.54 1.28 -8.14
N ASP A 95 -4.18 2.25 -7.50
CA ASP A 95 -3.86 3.66 -7.64
C ASP A 95 -2.51 3.99 -7.01
N MET A 96 -2.20 3.46 -5.83
CA MET A 96 -0.88 3.57 -5.20
C MET A 96 0.24 3.03 -6.09
N VAL A 97 0.03 1.84 -6.69
CA VAL A 97 0.99 1.27 -7.65
C VAL A 97 1.18 2.18 -8.86
N ARG A 98 0.10 2.72 -9.42
CA ARG A 98 0.15 3.62 -10.58
C ARG A 98 0.89 4.92 -10.23
N THR A 99 0.59 5.54 -9.10
CA THR A 99 1.22 6.77 -8.62
C THR A 99 2.71 6.55 -8.41
N ALA A 100 3.09 5.53 -7.63
CA ALA A 100 4.49 5.24 -7.34
C ALA A 100 5.28 4.97 -8.65
N ILE A 101 4.72 4.22 -9.61
CA ILE A 101 5.37 3.98 -10.90
C ILE A 101 5.48 5.27 -11.74
N LYS A 102 4.44 6.12 -11.75
CA LYS A 102 4.45 7.39 -12.47
C LYS A 102 5.57 8.30 -11.95
N GLU A 103 5.71 8.40 -10.63
CA GLU A 103 6.76 9.21 -10.00
C GLU A 103 8.15 8.63 -10.23
N ALA A 104 8.34 7.32 -10.12
CA ALA A 104 9.60 6.65 -10.48
C ALA A 104 10.01 6.97 -11.93
N ARG A 105 9.05 6.95 -12.87
CA ARG A 105 9.31 7.30 -14.27
C ARG A 105 9.71 8.76 -14.44
N ALA A 106 9.05 9.68 -13.73
CA ALA A 106 9.39 11.09 -13.76
C ALA A 106 10.81 11.32 -13.22
N MET A 107 11.14 10.75 -12.05
CA MET A 107 12.48 10.85 -11.45
C MET A 107 13.57 10.36 -12.42
N LEU A 108 13.33 9.23 -13.10
CA LEU A 108 14.29 8.65 -14.04
C LEU A 108 14.34 9.36 -15.40
N ALA A 109 13.32 10.15 -15.76
CA ALA A 109 13.36 10.94 -16.99
C ALA A 109 14.41 12.06 -16.91
N ASP A 110 14.64 12.58 -15.71
CA ASP A 110 15.63 13.64 -15.44
C ASP A 110 17.05 13.10 -15.23
N VAL A 111 17.23 11.78 -15.19
CA VAL A 111 18.55 11.15 -15.04
C VAL A 111 19.18 10.94 -16.43
N PRO A 112 20.35 11.54 -16.72
CA PRO A 112 21.05 11.31 -17.98
C PRO A 112 21.32 9.82 -18.19
N ARG A 113 20.81 9.25 -19.29
CA ARG A 113 21.13 7.87 -19.68
C ARG A 113 22.57 7.81 -20.16
N ILE A 114 23.50 7.47 -19.28
CA ILE A 114 24.85 7.07 -19.70
C ILE A 114 24.72 5.68 -20.35
N ARG A 115 24.71 5.63 -21.69
CA ARG A 115 24.97 4.38 -22.40
C ARG A 115 26.43 4.01 -22.13
N ARG A 116 26.67 2.80 -21.62
CA ARG A 116 28.01 2.21 -21.66
C ARG A 116 28.43 2.19 -23.14
N ALA A 117 29.55 2.82 -23.47
CA ALA A 117 30.16 2.64 -24.79
C ALA A 117 30.48 1.15 -24.93
N ALA A 118 30.04 0.56 -26.05
CA ALA A 118 30.31 -0.82 -26.41
C ALA A 118 31.81 -1.02 -26.69
#